data_AF-A0A7C3QKW3-F1
#
_entry.id   AF-A0A7C3QKW3-F1
#
_cell.length_a   1.000
_cell.length_b   1.000
_cell.length_c   1.000
_cell.angle_alpha   90.00
_cell.angle_beta   90.00
_cell.angle_gamma   90.00
#
_symmetry.space_group_name_H-M   'P 1'
#
loop_
_entity.id
_entity.type
_entity.pdbx_description
1 polymer ?
#
loop_
_entity_poly.entity_id
_entity_poly.type
_entity_poly.pdbx_seq_one_letter_code
_entity_poly.pdbx_strand_id
1 'polypeptide(L)'
;MSRHRPHRDHRRPPHHRPAQGGGGPRPPHGRPMHQRPPHRPPQQQAPRRASIFETLTAIQPKERLRLETDDATDLTLRVMDMITPLGKGQRGLIVAPPRTGKTTILQKIAKAVLRNHPEVAVIV
;
A
#
# COMPACT_ATOMS: atom_id res chain seq x y z
N MET A 1 40.83 33.59 -15.75
CA MET A 1 40.25 34.83 -15.19
C MET A 1 38.82 34.56 -14.71
N SER A 2 38.60 34.82 -13.41
CA SER A 2 37.37 35.05 -12.62
C SER A 2 36.00 34.70 -13.23
N ARG A 3 35.22 33.78 -12.63
CA ARG A 3 34.40 33.87 -11.40
C ARG A 3 33.17 34.79 -11.51
N HIS A 4 32.08 34.27 -10.91
CA HIS A 4 30.91 34.94 -10.35
C HIS A 4 29.63 35.07 -11.19
N ARG A 5 28.69 34.14 -10.92
CA ARG A 5 27.25 34.45 -10.86
C ARG A 5 26.99 35.34 -9.65
N PRO A 6 26.23 36.44 -9.76
CA PRO A 6 25.79 37.20 -8.60
C PRO A 6 24.45 36.70 -8.05
N HIS A 7 24.32 37.06 -6.78
CA HIS A 7 23.36 36.69 -5.75
C HIS A 7 21.99 37.38 -5.91
N ARG A 8 20.98 36.79 -5.25
CA ARG A 8 19.67 37.39 -4.90
C ARG A 8 19.81 38.79 -4.28
N ASP A 9 18.83 39.67 -4.53
CA ASP A 9 18.27 40.58 -3.51
C ASP A 9 16.89 41.12 -3.95
N HIS A 10 15.83 40.87 -3.20
CA HIS A 10 15.27 41.67 -2.10
C HIS A 10 14.34 42.83 -2.54
N ARG A 11 13.09 42.72 -2.05
CA ARG A 11 12.16 43.81 -1.72
C ARG A 11 11.59 44.66 -2.86
N ARG A 12 10.26 44.56 -3.05
CA ARG A 12 9.42 45.71 -3.47
C ARG A 12 8.23 45.88 -2.51
N PRO A 13 8.03 47.09 -1.95
CA PRO A 13 6.95 47.45 -1.01
C PRO A 13 5.64 47.84 -1.74
N PRO A 14 4.52 48.08 -1.04
CA PRO A 14 3.17 48.02 -1.59
C PRO A 14 2.72 49.36 -2.19
N HIS A 15 1.94 49.30 -3.28
CA HIS A 15 1.28 50.49 -3.82
C HIS A 15 -0.19 50.57 -3.36
N HIS A 16 -0.46 51.71 -2.75
CA HIS A 16 -1.73 52.25 -2.28
C HIS A 16 -2.87 52.17 -3.32
N ARG A 17 -4.07 51.80 -2.86
CA ARG A 17 -5.33 52.18 -3.49
C ARG A 17 -5.99 53.27 -2.64
N PRO A 18 -6.48 54.37 -3.24
CA PRO A 18 -7.00 55.51 -2.49
C PRO A 18 -8.39 55.23 -1.92
N ALA A 19 -8.65 55.88 -0.79
CA ALA A 19 -9.92 55.94 -0.10
C ALA A 19 -10.93 56.80 -0.87
N GLN A 20 -12.15 56.28 -1.03
CA GLN A 20 -13.35 57.10 -1.12
C GLN A 20 -14.34 56.58 -0.08
N GLY A 21 -14.66 57.45 0.87
CA GLY A 21 -15.55 57.18 1.98
C GLY A 21 -17.02 57.36 1.61
N GLY A 22 -17.88 56.75 2.42
CA GLY A 22 -19.33 56.93 2.40
C GLY A 22 -19.94 56.03 3.46
N GLY A 23 -20.37 56.63 4.58
CA GLY A 23 -20.78 55.93 5.79
C GLY A 23 -22.05 55.08 5.64
N GLY A 24 -22.01 53.90 6.25
CA GLY A 24 -23.16 53.08 6.59
C GLY A 24 -22.87 52.33 7.90
N PRO A 25 -23.87 52.11 8.77
CA PRO A 25 -23.64 51.49 10.08
C PRO A 25 -23.05 50.08 9.93
N ARG A 26 -22.00 49.80 10.71
CA ARG A 26 -21.35 48.49 10.76
C ARG A 26 -22.40 47.44 11.18
N PRO A 27 -22.61 46.35 10.42
CA PRO A 27 -23.54 45.30 10.85
C PRO A 27 -23.01 44.64 12.13
N PRO A 28 -23.88 44.29 13.08
CA PRO A 28 -23.47 43.63 14.31
C PRO A 28 -22.78 42.31 13.98
N HIS A 29 -21.64 42.06 14.64
CA HIS A 29 -20.89 40.81 14.51
C HIS A 29 -21.68 39.63 15.09
N GLY A 30 -22.59 39.09 14.29
CA GLY A 30 -23.15 37.75 14.44
C GLY A 30 -22.93 37.04 13.10
N ARG A 31 -21.94 36.14 13.03
CA ARG A 31 -21.84 35.24 11.87
C ARG A 31 -23.13 34.41 11.83
N PRO A 32 -23.87 34.35 10.70
CA PRO A 32 -24.98 33.42 10.62
C PRO A 32 -24.43 32.02 10.87
N MET A 33 -24.98 31.33 11.88
CA MET A 33 -24.65 29.93 12.13
C MET A 33 -24.89 29.17 10.83
N HIS A 34 -23.82 28.67 10.21
CA HIS A 34 -23.95 27.64 9.19
C HIS A 34 -24.70 26.48 9.85
N GLN A 35 -25.97 26.32 9.50
CA GLN A 35 -26.73 25.15 9.91
C GLN A 35 -25.95 23.95 9.37
N ARG A 36 -25.40 23.15 10.29
CA ARG A 36 -24.80 21.87 9.90
C ARG A 36 -25.88 21.10 9.15
N PRO A 37 -25.57 20.53 7.96
CA PRO A 37 -26.53 19.66 7.29
C PRO A 37 -26.99 18.58 8.28
N PRO A 38 -28.28 18.19 8.26
CA PRO A 38 -28.80 17.20 9.18
C PRO A 38 -27.90 15.95 9.13
N HIS A 39 -27.55 15.43 10.30
CA HIS A 39 -26.82 14.18 10.42
C HIS A 39 -27.59 13.12 9.64
N ARG A 40 -27.08 12.75 8.45
CA ARG A 40 -27.61 11.61 7.71
C ARG A 40 -27.43 10.41 8.66
N PRO A 41 -28.49 9.71 9.05
CA PRO A 41 -28.30 8.48 9.81
C PRO A 41 -27.35 7.59 9.00
N PRO A 42 -26.46 6.81 9.65
CA PRO A 42 -25.62 5.87 8.93
C PRO A 42 -26.55 5.07 8.04
N GLN A 43 -26.37 5.20 6.72
CA GLN A 43 -27.09 4.37 5.76
C GLN A 43 -26.92 2.95 6.27
N GLN A 44 -28.02 2.30 6.66
CA GLN A 44 -28.00 0.91 7.08
C GLN A 44 -27.34 0.16 5.94
N GLN A 45 -26.06 -0.19 6.11
CA GLN A 45 -25.36 -1.04 5.18
C GLN A 45 -26.14 -2.33 5.25
N ALA A 46 -26.83 -2.66 4.14
CA ALA A 46 -27.48 -3.94 3.99
C ALA A 46 -26.50 -5.01 4.51
N PRO A 47 -26.96 -5.99 5.32
CA PRO A 47 -26.07 -6.98 5.90
C PRO A 47 -25.24 -7.55 4.75
N ARG A 48 -23.93 -7.30 4.77
CA ARG A 48 -23.02 -7.87 3.78
C ARG A 48 -23.22 -9.36 3.94
N ARG A 49 -23.84 -10.00 2.93
CA ARG A 49 -23.89 -11.47 2.88
C ARG A 49 -22.45 -11.91 3.06
N ALA A 50 -22.19 -12.70 4.11
CA ALA A 50 -20.87 -13.23 4.37
C ALA A 50 -20.34 -13.80 3.06
N SER A 51 -19.16 -13.35 2.63
CA SER A 51 -18.57 -13.88 1.42
C SER A 51 -18.43 -15.40 1.58
N ILE A 52 -18.56 -16.18 0.49
CA ILE A 52 -18.47 -17.66 0.57
C ILE A 52 -17.19 -18.08 1.31
N PHE A 53 -16.11 -17.30 1.17
CA PHE A 53 -14.85 -17.49 1.86
C PHE A 53 -14.94 -17.43 3.40
N GLU A 54 -15.76 -16.54 3.96
CA GLU A 54 -15.95 -16.39 5.43
C GLU A 54 -16.64 -17.59 6.07
N THR A 55 -17.38 -18.38 5.29
CA THR A 55 -18.11 -19.56 5.78
C THR A 55 -17.24 -20.83 5.75
N LEU A 56 -16.06 -20.78 5.13
CA LEU A 56 -15.18 -21.95 5.00
C LEU A 56 -14.52 -22.31 6.33
N THR A 57 -14.39 -23.61 6.60
CA THR A 57 -13.64 -24.10 7.76
C THR A 57 -12.14 -24.06 7.46
N ALA A 58 -11.38 -23.42 8.35
CA ALA A 58 -9.92 -23.42 8.26
C ALA A 58 -9.38 -24.84 8.50
N ILE A 59 -8.61 -25.34 7.54
CA ILE A 59 -7.94 -26.65 7.64
C ILE A 59 -6.43 -26.49 7.51
N GLN A 60 -5.69 -27.42 8.12
CA GLN A 60 -4.24 -27.46 7.96
C GLN A 60 -3.85 -27.92 6.55
N PRO A 61 -2.70 -27.46 6.01
CA PRO A 61 -2.21 -27.89 4.71
C PRO A 61 -2.01 -29.41 4.66
N LYS A 62 -2.65 -30.07 3.70
CA LYS A 62 -2.49 -31.52 3.44
C LYS A 62 -1.60 -31.81 2.24
N GLU A 63 -1.62 -30.90 1.25
CA GLU A 63 -0.85 -31.03 0.03
C GLU A 63 0.41 -30.19 0.11
N ARG A 64 1.55 -30.81 -0.23
CA ARG A 64 2.85 -30.15 -0.24
C ARG A 64 3.10 -29.45 -1.58
N LEU A 65 3.60 -28.22 -1.52
CA LEU A 65 4.15 -27.48 -2.66
C LEU A 65 5.63 -27.81 -2.78
N ARG A 66 6.03 -28.52 -3.84
CA ARG A 66 7.44 -28.85 -4.11
C ARG A 66 8.07 -27.72 -4.92
N LEU A 67 9.18 -27.19 -4.43
CA LEU A 67 9.88 -26.05 -5.04
C LEU A 67 11.14 -26.48 -5.80
N GLU A 68 11.69 -27.66 -5.50
CA GLU A 68 12.80 -28.24 -6.26
C GLU A 68 12.44 -28.34 -7.76
N THR A 69 13.35 -27.86 -8.61
CA THR A 69 13.30 -27.99 -10.07
C THR A 69 14.51 -28.77 -10.56
N ASP A 70 14.49 -29.24 -11.81
CA ASP A 70 15.59 -30.00 -12.41
C ASP A 70 16.89 -29.18 -12.62
N ASP A 71 16.82 -27.87 -12.34
CA ASP A 71 17.95 -26.96 -12.52
C ASP A 71 18.94 -27.12 -11.35
N ALA A 72 20.01 -27.86 -11.59
CA ALA A 72 21.05 -28.17 -10.59
C ALA A 72 21.71 -26.93 -9.96
N THR A 73 21.56 -25.75 -10.57
CA THR A 73 22.10 -24.48 -10.09
C THR A 73 21.26 -23.86 -8.96
N ASP A 74 19.98 -24.23 -8.81
CA ASP A 74 19.10 -23.60 -7.83
C ASP A 74 19.00 -24.37 -6.51
N LEU A 75 20.12 -24.38 -5.78
CA LEU A 75 20.22 -25.02 -4.46
C LEU A 75 19.31 -24.36 -3.41
N THR A 76 18.94 -23.10 -3.59
CA THR A 76 18.14 -22.35 -2.61
C THR A 76 16.77 -23.00 -2.37
N LEU A 77 16.09 -23.42 -3.43
CA LEU A 77 14.76 -24.02 -3.34
C LEU A 77 14.81 -25.44 -2.78
N ARG A 78 15.85 -26.21 -3.11
CA ARG A 78 16.11 -27.55 -2.53
C ARG A 78 16.32 -27.47 -1.03
N VAL A 79 17.11 -26.51 -0.57
CA VAL A 79 17.33 -26.27 0.86
C VAL A 79 16.03 -25.84 1.54
N MET A 80 15.24 -24.98 0.91
CA MET A 80 13.91 -24.60 1.44
C MET A 80 12.98 -25.81 1.56
N ASP A 81 12.96 -26.72 0.57
CA ASP A 81 12.16 -27.93 0.66
C ASP A 81 12.59 -28.81 1.85
N MET A 82 13.89 -28.92 2.14
CA MET A 82 14.35 -29.72 3.27
C MET A 82 14.05 -29.07 4.63
N ILE A 83 14.29 -27.77 4.78
CA ILE A 83 14.25 -27.09 6.09
C ILE A 83 12.86 -26.51 6.39
N THR A 84 12.17 -26.01 5.37
CA THR A 84 10.90 -25.27 5.49
C THR A 84 9.88 -25.75 4.47
N PRO A 85 9.30 -26.95 4.66
CA PRO A 85 8.34 -27.50 3.70
C PRO A 85 7.11 -26.60 3.59
N LEU A 86 6.72 -26.26 2.36
CA LEU A 86 5.53 -25.44 2.09
C LEU A 86 4.34 -26.32 1.69
N GLY A 87 3.14 -25.94 2.11
CA GLY A 87 1.90 -26.62 1.75
C GLY A 87 0.84 -25.68 1.19
N LYS A 88 -0.19 -26.23 0.54
CA LYS A 88 -1.34 -25.46 0.04
C LYS A 88 -2.13 -24.90 1.22
N GLY A 89 -2.27 -23.58 1.28
CA GLY A 89 -2.85 -22.87 2.43
C GLY A 89 -1.83 -22.53 3.53
N GLN A 90 -0.53 -22.78 3.32
CA GLN A 90 0.51 -22.39 4.26
C GLN A 90 0.62 -20.87 4.38
N ARG A 91 0.75 -20.39 5.62
CA ARG A 91 1.07 -18.99 5.91
C ARG A 91 2.53 -18.94 6.36
N GLY A 92 3.35 -18.16 5.65
CA GLY A 92 4.79 -18.06 5.88
C GLY A 92 5.24 -16.60 5.95
N LEU A 93 6.32 -16.36 6.67
CA LEU A 93 6.95 -15.05 6.80
C LEU A 93 8.42 -15.16 6.39
N ILE A 94 8.82 -14.38 5.38
CA ILE A 94 10.23 -14.25 4.99
C ILE A 94 10.84 -13.05 5.74
N VAL A 95 11.64 -13.36 6.75
CA VAL A 95 12.42 -12.39 7.52
C VAL A 95 13.82 -12.32 6.93
N ALA A 96 14.22 -11.14 6.45
CA ALA A 96 15.55 -10.92 5.89
C ALA A 96 15.97 -9.45 6.07
N PRO A 97 17.24 -9.18 6.44
CA PRO A 97 17.81 -7.83 6.43
C PRO A 97 17.83 -7.21 5.01
N PRO A 98 17.97 -5.88 4.88
CA PRO A 98 18.09 -5.24 3.58
C PRO A 98 19.27 -5.80 2.78
N ARG A 99 19.11 -5.90 1.45
CA ARG A 99 20.10 -6.42 0.48
C ARG A 99 20.45 -7.92 0.58
N THR A 100 19.65 -8.73 1.29
CA THR A 100 19.87 -10.19 1.45
C THR A 100 19.12 -11.05 0.41
N GLY A 101 18.69 -10.46 -0.72
CA GLY A 101 18.05 -11.25 -1.79
C GLY A 101 16.62 -11.74 -1.52
N LYS A 102 15.88 -11.14 -0.56
CA LYS A 102 14.46 -11.46 -0.30
C LYS A 102 13.61 -11.49 -1.57
N THR A 103 13.79 -10.49 -2.43
CA THR A 103 13.07 -10.39 -3.71
C THR A 103 13.48 -11.51 -4.66
N THR A 104 14.76 -11.86 -4.72
CA THR A 104 15.26 -12.96 -5.56
C THR A 104 14.67 -14.30 -5.14
N ILE A 105 14.59 -14.56 -3.83
CA ILE A 105 13.95 -15.77 -3.30
C ILE A 105 12.47 -15.82 -3.68
N LEU A 106 11.73 -14.70 -3.52
CA LEU A 106 10.32 -14.64 -3.91
C LEU A 106 10.11 -14.92 -5.41
N GLN A 107 10.95 -14.33 -6.28
CA GLN A 107 10.90 -14.58 -7.72
C GLN A 107 11.20 -16.04 -8.06
N LYS A 108 12.17 -16.66 -7.39
CA LYS A 108 12.49 -18.09 -7.57
C LYS A 108 11.33 -18.98 -7.15
N ILE A 109 10.73 -18.73 -5.99
CA ILE A 109 9.56 -19.47 -5.50
C ILE A 109 8.41 -19.34 -6.51
N ALA A 110 8.11 -18.12 -6.99
CA ALA A 110 7.05 -17.91 -7.97
C ALA A 110 7.27 -18.71 -9.26
N LYS A 111 8.51 -18.69 -9.81
CA LYS A 111 8.86 -19.46 -11.01
C LYS A 111 8.75 -20.97 -10.79
N ALA A 112 9.22 -21.46 -9.65
CA ALA A 112 9.15 -22.89 -9.33
C ALA A 112 7.71 -23.37 -9.14
N VAL A 113 6.86 -22.58 -8.47
CA VAL A 113 5.43 -22.89 -8.32
C VAL A 113 4.75 -22.94 -9.69
N LEU A 114 5.00 -21.97 -10.58
CA LEU A 114 4.41 -21.99 -11.93
C LEU A 114 4.84 -23.21 -12.76
N ARG A 115 6.07 -23.70 -12.58
CA ARG A 115 6.58 -24.89 -13.28
C ARG A 115 6.02 -26.19 -12.70
N ASN A 116 6.06 -26.34 -11.38
CA ASN A 116 5.74 -27.60 -10.70
C ASN A 116 4.24 -27.75 -10.43
N HIS A 117 3.53 -26.63 -10.28
CA HIS A 117 2.11 -26.56 -9.92
C HIS A 117 1.37 -25.59 -10.87
N PRO A 118 1.19 -25.95 -12.15
CA PRO A 118 0.50 -25.10 -13.13
C PRO A 118 -0.98 -24.84 -12.77
N GLU A 119 -1.56 -25.62 -11.85
CA GLU A 119 -2.89 -25.41 -11.32
C GLU A 119 -2.99 -24.25 -10.32
N VAL A 120 -1.86 -23.77 -9.80
CA VAL A 120 -1.81 -22.72 -8.76
C VAL A 120 -1.72 -21.34 -9.40
N ALA A 121 -2.66 -20.47 -9.04
CA ALA A 121 -2.58 -19.05 -9.40
C ALA A 121 -1.52 -18.34 -8.55
N VAL A 122 -0.49 -17.78 -9.20
CA VAL A 122 0.55 -16.98 -8.56
C VAL A 122 0.22 -15.50 -8.67
N ILE A 123 0.27 -14.79 -7.54
CA ILE A 123 0.02 -13.35 -7.44
C ILE A 123 1.25 -12.71 -6.79
N VAL A 124 1.77 -11.64 -7.39
CA VAL A 124 3.01 -10.94 -6.96
C VAL A 124 2.71 -9.49 -6.64
#